data_AF-P34748-F1
#
_entry.id   AF-P34748-F1
#
_cell.length_a   1.000
_cell.length_b   1.000
_cell.length_c   1.000
_cell.angle_alpha   90.00
_cell.angle_beta   90.00
_cell.angle_gamma   90.00
#
_symmetry.space_group_name_H-M   'P 1'
#
loop_
_entity.id
_entity.type
_entity.pdbx_description
1 polymer ?
#
loop_
_entity_poly.entity_id
_entity_poly.type
_entity_poly.pdbx_seq_one_letter_code
_entity_poly.pdbx_strand_id
1 'polypeptide(L)'
;MASFITRAERSGNIFSRVTGLIRAGQLNWADRPLWYDVYVSSPPLTPPDWNVKLAKYDEPIRSIFYEEDVLRAKFYKTYRSTAGIQVDSSRTSVSQQFINEYKLVKSENAEATDDQLFEMTQKRLNENGIVLK
;
A
#
# COMPACT_ATOMS: atom_id res chain seq x y z
N MET A 1 28.75 32.68 17.23
CA MET A 1 29.06 31.24 17.33
C MET A 1 27.84 30.34 17.10
N ALA A 2 26.62 30.71 17.50
CA ALA A 2 25.44 29.84 17.35
C ALA A 2 25.07 29.44 15.90
N SER A 3 25.30 30.31 14.91
CA SER A 3 24.87 30.07 13.51
C SER A 3 25.46 28.82 12.86
N PHE A 4 26.68 28.42 13.24
CA PHE A 4 27.31 27.19 12.71
C PHE A 4 26.66 25.93 13.27
N ILE A 5 26.18 25.98 14.53
CA ILE A 5 25.56 24.83 15.20
C ILE A 5 24.12 24.65 14.71
N THR A 6 23.39 25.73 14.45
CA THR A 6 21.99 25.66 14.02
C THR A 6 21.81 25.18 12.58
N ARG A 7 22.83 25.38 11.74
CA ARG A 7 22.87 24.91 10.35
C ARG A 7 23.54 23.56 10.15
N ALA A 8 23.82 22.82 11.24
CA ALA A 8 24.42 21.49 11.17
C ALA A 8 23.35 20.40 10.93
N GLU A 9 22.98 20.16 9.68
CA GLU A 9 21.89 19.23 9.28
C GLU A 9 22.10 17.78 9.74
N ARG A 10 23.35 17.38 10.03
CA ARG A 10 23.69 16.05 10.55
C ARG A 10 23.71 15.97 12.08
N SER A 11 23.53 17.08 12.79
CA SER A 11 23.60 17.14 14.25
C SER A 11 22.19 17.23 14.85
N GLY A 12 21.43 16.14 14.70
CA GLY A 12 20.04 16.01 15.14
C GLY A 12 19.03 16.75 14.26
N ASN A 13 17.76 16.40 14.41
CA ASN A 13 16.66 17.04 13.69
C ASN A 13 16.44 18.53 14.10
N ILE A 14 15.66 19.25 13.28
CA ILE A 14 15.34 20.66 13.53
C ILE A 14 14.67 20.91 14.89
N PHE A 15 13.83 19.98 15.35
CA PHE A 15 13.11 20.12 16.61
C PHE A 15 14.07 20.08 17.79
N SER A 16 14.97 19.10 17.83
CA SER A 16 15.99 18.98 18.89
C SER A 16 16.92 20.19 18.92
N ARG A 17 17.33 20.71 17.76
CA ARG A 17 18.16 21.92 17.66
C ARG A 17 17.46 23.17 18.20
N VAL A 18 16.23 23.43 17.79
CA VAL A 18 15.45 24.58 18.29
C VAL A 18 15.17 24.44 19.79
N THR A 19 14.80 23.24 20.24
CA THR A 19 14.61 22.95 21.67
C THR A 19 15.89 23.21 22.48
N GLY A 20 17.05 22.82 21.93
CA GLY A 20 18.36 23.07 22.54
C GLY A 20 18.69 24.56 22.64
N LEU A 21 18.42 25.35 21.58
CA LEU A 21 18.61 26.81 21.60
C LEU A 21 17.74 27.48 22.67
N ILE A 22 16.48 27.07 22.77
CA ILE A 22 15.54 27.57 23.78
C ILE A 22 16.05 27.26 25.19
N ARG A 23 16.42 26.00 25.45
CA ARG A 23 16.91 25.56 26.77
C ARG A 23 18.24 26.22 27.16
N ALA A 24 19.11 26.50 26.19
CA ALA A 24 20.37 27.21 26.42
C ALA A 24 20.22 28.73 26.54
N GLY A 25 19.00 29.27 26.44
CA GLY A 25 18.72 30.71 26.48
C GLY A 25 19.20 31.48 25.24
N GLN A 26 19.57 30.78 24.16
CA GLN A 26 20.02 31.39 22.89
C GLN A 26 18.85 31.77 21.96
N LEU A 27 17.66 31.24 22.23
CA LEU A 27 16.40 31.61 21.60
C LEU A 27 15.35 31.84 22.69
N ASN A 28 14.73 33.02 22.76
CA ASN A 28 13.69 33.27 23.74
C ASN A 28 12.48 32.38 23.44
N TRP A 29 11.78 31.94 24.50
CA TRP A 29 10.56 31.13 24.34
C TRP A 29 9.48 31.85 23.52
N ALA A 30 9.36 33.17 23.66
CA ALA A 30 8.42 33.99 22.90
C ALA A 30 8.75 34.07 21.40
N ASP A 31 10.02 33.85 21.04
CA ASP A 31 10.53 33.91 19.67
C ASP A 31 10.62 32.54 19.00
N ARG A 32 10.08 31.49 19.64
CA ARG A 32 10.09 30.14 19.06
C ARG A 32 9.32 30.12 17.74
N PRO A 33 9.73 29.32 16.75
CA PRO A 33 9.02 29.22 15.49
C PRO A 33 7.58 28.77 15.67
N LEU A 34 6.67 29.28 14.83
CA LEU A 34 5.24 28.91 14.87
C LEU A 34 5.01 27.38 14.79
N TRP A 35 5.82 26.69 13.98
CA TRP A 35 5.72 25.24 13.83
C TRP A 35 6.12 24.46 15.08
N TYR A 36 6.84 25.08 16.03
CA TYR A 36 7.35 24.38 17.23
C TYR A 36 6.19 23.82 18.06
N ASP A 37 5.16 24.63 18.30
CA ASP A 37 3.98 24.20 19.08
C ASP A 37 3.20 23.11 18.35
N VAL A 38 3.10 23.21 17.02
CA VAL A 38 2.47 22.18 16.18
C VAL A 38 3.24 20.86 16.25
N TYR A 39 4.57 20.91 16.24
CA TYR A 39 5.41 19.72 16.38
C TYR A 39 5.29 19.10 17.77
N VAL A 40 5.22 19.92 18.83
CA VAL A 40 5.02 19.42 20.21
C VAL A 40 3.63 18.81 20.38
N SER A 41 2.58 19.41 19.80
CA SER A 41 1.22 18.89 19.90
C SER A 41 1.01 17.63 19.07
N SER A 42 1.72 17.51 17.95
CA SER A 42 1.52 16.43 16.97
C SER A 42 2.88 15.97 16.40
N PRO A 43 3.73 15.34 17.22
CA PRO A 43 5.04 14.91 16.78
C PRO A 43 4.93 13.79 15.74
N PRO A 44 5.86 13.69 14.77
CA PRO A 44 5.91 12.57 13.84
C PRO A 44 6.24 11.27 14.59
N LEU A 45 5.80 10.13 14.04
CA LEU A 45 6.09 8.81 14.61
C LEU A 45 7.60 8.54 14.73
N THR A 46 8.38 9.00 13.73
CA THR A 46 9.83 8.88 13.71
C THR A 46 10.43 10.27 13.55
N PRO A 47 11.36 10.70 14.43
CA PRO A 47 12.03 12.00 14.29
C PRO A 47 12.77 12.09 12.95
N PRO A 48 12.74 13.24 12.26
CA PRO A 48 13.38 13.42 10.96
C PRO A 48 14.89 13.69 11.13
N ASP A 49 15.62 12.72 11.68
CA ASP A 49 17.07 12.77 11.75
C ASP A 49 17.72 12.48 10.38
N TRP A 50 18.96 12.92 10.19
CA TRP A 50 19.65 12.81 8.90
C TRP A 50 19.95 11.36 8.48
N ASN A 51 20.02 10.43 9.43
CA ASN A 51 20.38 9.02 9.23
C ASN A 51 19.29 8.06 9.69
N VAL A 52 18.02 8.47 9.64
CA VAL A 52 16.90 7.59 10.01
C VAL A 52 16.88 6.36 9.11
N LYS A 53 17.11 5.20 9.71
CA LYS A 53 16.86 3.91 9.08
C LYS A 53 15.46 3.44 9.45
N LEU A 54 14.53 3.55 8.51
CA LEU A 54 13.17 3.02 8.69
C LEU A 54 13.20 1.49 8.80
N ALA A 55 12.12 0.90 9.31
CA ALA A 55 11.98 -0.55 9.31
C ALA A 55 12.20 -1.07 7.88
N LYS A 56 12.99 -2.16 7.74
CA LYS A 56 13.33 -2.79 6.46
C LYS A 56 14.25 -1.96 5.54
N TYR A 57 15.00 -0.98 6.09
CA TYR A 57 15.91 -0.13 5.31
C TYR A 57 16.86 -0.91 4.38
N ASP A 58 17.40 -2.05 4.84
CA ASP A 58 18.34 -2.89 4.09
C ASP A 58 17.66 -4.16 3.50
N GLU A 59 16.34 -4.29 3.57
CA GLU A 59 15.60 -5.47 3.07
C GLU A 59 14.99 -5.19 1.69
N PRO A 60 14.99 -6.17 0.76
CA PRO A 60 14.28 -6.02 -0.50
C PRO A 60 12.77 -5.90 -0.28
N ILE A 61 12.11 -5.04 -1.06
CA ILE A 61 10.65 -4.90 -1.02
C ILE A 61 10.03 -6.23 -1.48
N ARG A 62 9.20 -6.84 -0.64
CA ARG A 62 8.49 -8.09 -0.96
C ARG A 62 7.41 -7.82 -2.00
N SER A 63 7.33 -8.68 -3.01
CA SER A 63 6.20 -8.69 -3.95
C SER A 63 4.88 -8.97 -3.22
N ILE A 64 3.81 -8.32 -3.65
CA ILE A 64 2.46 -8.50 -3.11
C ILE A 64 1.71 -9.43 -4.05
N PHE A 65 1.43 -10.64 -3.59
CA PHE A 65 0.63 -11.64 -4.31
C PHE A 65 -0.48 -12.15 -3.41
N TYR A 66 -1.64 -12.40 -4.00
CA TYR A 66 -2.80 -13.00 -3.37
C TYR A 66 -3.12 -14.36 -3.98
N GLU A 67 -3.89 -15.18 -3.26
CA GLU A 67 -4.27 -16.52 -3.74
C GLU A 67 -5.07 -16.45 -5.05
N GLU A 68 -5.91 -15.43 -5.21
CA GLU A 68 -6.65 -15.20 -6.45
C GLU A 68 -5.76 -14.87 -7.65
N ASP A 69 -4.51 -14.44 -7.45
CA ASP A 69 -3.62 -14.09 -8.56
C ASP A 69 -3.22 -15.32 -9.37
N VAL A 70 -3.17 -16.50 -8.75
CA VAL A 70 -2.95 -17.78 -9.45
C VAL A 70 -4.10 -18.05 -10.42
N LEU A 71 -5.34 -17.89 -9.95
CA LEU A 71 -6.53 -18.07 -10.76
C LEU A 71 -6.64 -17.00 -11.86
N ARG A 72 -6.33 -15.75 -11.51
CA ARG A 72 -6.31 -14.62 -12.45
C ARG A 72 -5.26 -14.83 -13.54
N ALA A 73 -4.10 -15.38 -13.22
CA ALA A 73 -3.08 -15.76 -14.19
C ALA A 73 -3.57 -16.88 -15.13
N LYS A 74 -4.22 -17.92 -14.59
CA LYS A 74 -4.85 -18.98 -15.40
C LYS A 74 -5.93 -18.40 -16.32
N PHE A 75 -6.77 -17.50 -15.80
CA PHE A 75 -7.81 -16.80 -16.56
C PHE A 75 -7.24 -16.02 -17.74
N TYR A 76 -6.25 -15.15 -17.53
CA TYR A 76 -5.67 -14.36 -18.61
C TYR A 76 -4.78 -15.16 -19.57
N LYS A 77 -4.26 -16.32 -19.14
CA LYS A 77 -3.58 -17.27 -20.02
C LYS A 77 -4.55 -17.91 -21.02
N THR A 78 -5.78 -18.21 -20.58
CA THR A 78 -6.83 -18.80 -21.41
C THR A 78 -7.56 -17.74 -22.24
N TYR A 79 -7.98 -16.63 -21.61
CA TYR A 79 -8.74 -15.55 -22.22
C TYR A 79 -7.85 -14.31 -22.34
N ARG A 80 -7.24 -14.13 -23.51
CA ARG A 80 -6.22 -13.08 -23.72
C ARG A 80 -6.77 -11.65 -23.69
N SER A 81 -8.08 -11.47 -23.93
CA SER A 81 -8.69 -10.15 -24.05
C SER A 81 -10.13 -10.15 -23.54
N THR A 82 -10.33 -9.70 -22.30
CA THR A 82 -11.66 -9.39 -21.78
C THR A 82 -12.09 -7.98 -22.16
N ALA A 83 -13.37 -7.66 -21.96
CA ALA A 83 -13.90 -6.30 -22.11
C ALA A 83 -13.04 -5.25 -21.40
N GLY A 84 -13.09 -4.00 -21.89
CA GLY A 84 -12.35 -2.88 -21.31
C GLY A 84 -12.64 -2.68 -19.83
N ILE A 85 -11.60 -2.37 -19.06
CA ILE A 85 -11.69 -2.13 -17.61
C ILE A 85 -11.78 -0.62 -17.37
N GLN A 86 -12.81 -0.20 -16.64
CA GLN A 86 -12.96 1.17 -16.15
C GLN A 86 -12.45 1.25 -14.70
N VAL A 87 -11.28 1.87 -14.50
CA VAL A 87 -10.59 1.95 -13.19
C VAL A 87 -11.31 2.89 -12.22
N ASP A 88 -12.04 3.87 -12.74
CA ASP A 88 -12.85 4.84 -12.00
C ASP A 88 -14.20 4.28 -11.55
N SER A 89 -14.68 3.22 -12.22
CA SER A 89 -15.96 2.62 -11.93
C SER A 89 -15.87 1.62 -10.79
N SER A 90 -16.93 1.53 -9.98
CA SER A 90 -17.10 0.45 -9.00
C SER A 90 -17.48 -0.89 -9.64
N ARG A 91 -17.50 -0.98 -10.99
CA ARG A 91 -17.90 -2.20 -11.69
C ARG A 91 -16.80 -3.25 -11.59
N THR A 92 -17.20 -4.46 -11.23
CA THR A 92 -16.30 -5.60 -11.17
C THR A 92 -15.86 -6.00 -12.58
N SER A 93 -14.56 -6.18 -12.78
CA SER A 93 -14.02 -6.70 -14.04
C SER A 93 -14.52 -8.12 -14.29
N VAL A 94 -14.54 -8.55 -15.56
CA VAL A 94 -14.92 -9.93 -15.93
C VAL A 94 -14.06 -10.95 -15.20
N SER A 95 -12.75 -10.70 -15.06
CA SER A 95 -11.85 -11.56 -14.28
C SER A 95 -12.25 -11.63 -12.81
N GLN A 96 -12.72 -10.53 -12.22
CA GLN A 96 -13.15 -10.50 -10.82
C GLN A 96 -14.48 -11.24 -10.63
N GLN A 97 -15.42 -11.09 -11.58
CA GLN A 97 -16.66 -11.87 -11.59
C GLN A 97 -16.35 -13.37 -11.70
N PHE A 98 -15.38 -13.74 -12.55
CA PHE A 98 -14.90 -15.12 -12.63
C PHE A 98 -14.34 -15.64 -11.32
N ILE A 99 -13.51 -14.85 -10.63
CA ILE A 99 -12.94 -15.25 -9.34
C ILE A 99 -14.04 -15.42 -8.27
N ASN A 100 -15.06 -14.56 -8.27
CA ASN A 100 -16.18 -14.65 -7.34
C ASN A 100 -17.00 -15.93 -7.58
N GLU A 101 -17.36 -16.21 -8.85
CA GLU A 101 -18.06 -17.44 -9.22
C GLU A 101 -17.21 -18.68 -8.92
N TYR A 102 -15.91 -18.65 -9.19
CA TYR A 102 -15.01 -19.76 -8.86
C TYR A 102 -15.00 -20.07 -7.36
N LYS A 103 -15.02 -19.05 -6.49
CA LYS A 103 -15.11 -19.23 -5.04
C LYS A 103 -16.43 -19.90 -4.64
N LEU A 104 -17.54 -19.53 -5.27
CA LEU A 104 -18.85 -20.16 -5.05
C LEU A 104 -18.84 -21.62 -5.51
N VAL A 105 -18.43 -21.90 -6.75
CA VAL A 105 -18.37 -23.25 -7.31
C VAL A 105 -17.42 -24.15 -6.51
N LYS A 106 -16.30 -23.62 -6.01
CA LYS A 106 -15.37 -24.33 -5.13
C LYS A 106 -15.98 -24.67 -3.78
N SER A 107 -16.83 -23.80 -3.23
CA SER A 107 -17.55 -24.07 -1.99
C SER A 107 -18.65 -25.13 -2.15
N GLU A 108 -19.27 -25.21 -3.33
CA GLU A 108 -20.30 -26.20 -3.67
C GLU A 108 -19.67 -27.57 -4.01
N ASN A 109 -18.48 -27.60 -4.61
CA ASN A 109 -17.84 -28.81 -5.13
C ASN A 109 -16.42 -28.98 -4.56
N ALA A 110 -16.31 -29.31 -3.28
CA ALA A 110 -15.03 -29.41 -2.58
C ALA A 110 -14.08 -30.51 -3.13
N GLU A 111 -14.61 -31.55 -3.78
CA GLU A 111 -13.84 -32.68 -4.32
C GLU A 111 -13.37 -32.48 -5.78
N ALA A 112 -13.82 -31.41 -6.44
CA ALA A 112 -13.50 -31.16 -7.84
C ALA A 112 -12.05 -30.68 -8.01
N THR A 113 -11.40 -31.12 -9.09
CA THR A 113 -10.04 -30.65 -9.45
C THR A 113 -10.09 -29.19 -9.93
N ASP A 114 -9.00 -28.42 -9.77
CA ASP A 114 -8.91 -27.03 -10.23
C ASP A 114 -9.25 -26.82 -11.72
N ASP A 115 -9.04 -27.82 -12.57
CA ASP A 115 -9.45 -27.79 -13.97
C ASP A 115 -10.97 -27.96 -14.14
N GLN A 116 -11.56 -28.89 -13.39
CA GLN A 116 -13.01 -29.10 -13.37
C GLN A 116 -13.75 -27.89 -12.80
N LEU A 117 -13.23 -27.29 -11.72
CA LEU A 117 -13.77 -26.05 -11.13
C LEU A 117 -13.71 -24.89 -12.13
N PHE A 118 -12.63 -24.79 -12.91
CA PHE A 118 -12.48 -23.75 -13.93
C PHE A 118 -13.52 -23.92 -15.06
N GLU A 119 -13.74 -25.14 -15.54
CA GLU A 119 -14.76 -25.45 -16.54
C GLU A 119 -16.19 -25.21 -16.03
N MET A 120 -16.50 -25.64 -14.80
CA MET A 120 -17.82 -25.40 -14.18
C MET A 120 -18.09 -23.89 -14.03
N THR A 121 -17.08 -23.13 -13.62
CA THR A 121 -17.16 -21.67 -13.49
C THR A 121 -17.40 -21.00 -14.85
N GLN A 122 -16.72 -21.46 -15.90
CA GLN A 122 -16.94 -20.99 -17.27
C GLN A 122 -18.39 -21.25 -17.73
N LYS A 123 -18.94 -22.44 -17.46
CA LYS A 123 -20.34 -22.76 -17.80
C LYS A 123 -21.32 -21.84 -17.08
N ARG A 124 -21.13 -21.64 -15.77
CA ARG A 124 -21.98 -20.77 -14.94
C ARG A 124 -21.95 -19.30 -15.40
N LEU A 125 -20.78 -18.80 -15.79
CA LEU A 125 -20.66 -17.44 -16.35
C LEU A 125 -21.35 -17.29 -17.71
N ASN A 126 -21.24 -18.31 -18.57
CA ASN A 126 -21.95 -18.31 -19.84
C ASN A 126 -23.48 -18.32 -19.64
N GLU A 127 -23.98 -19.05 -18.64
CA GLU A 127 -25.41 -19.04 -18.24
C GLU A 127 -25.85 -17.67 -17.73
N ASN A 128 -24.96 -16.95 -17.03
CA ASN A 128 -25.18 -15.56 -16.60
C ASN A 128 -25.05 -14.52 -17.74
N GLY A 129 -24.85 -14.95 -18.99
CA GLY A 129 -24.76 -14.08 -20.16
C GLY A 129 -23.37 -13.46 -20.41
N ILE A 130 -22.34 -13.87 -19.66
CA ILE A 130 -20.97 -13.39 -19.83
C ILE A 130 -20.19 -14.40 -20.69
N VAL A 131 -20.07 -14.09 -21.98
CA VAL A 131 -19.35 -14.93 -22.93
C VAL A 131 -17.85 -14.65 -22.85
N LEU A 132 -17.07 -15.65 -22.41
CA LEU A 132 -15.61 -15.60 -22.39
C LEU A 132 -15.07 -16.09 -23.75
N LYS A 133 -14.23 -15.28 -24.41
CA LYS A 133 -13.60 -15.59 -25.71
C LYS A 133 -12.08 -15.60 -25.60
#